data_AF-A0A8X6S4G6-F1
#
_entry.id   AF-A0A8X6S4G6-F1
#
_cell.length_a   1.000
_cell.length_b   1.000
_cell.length_c   1.000
_cell.angle_alpha   90.00
_cell.angle_beta   90.00
_cell.angle_gamma   90.00
#
_symmetry.space_group_name_H-M   'P 1'
#
loop_
_entity.id
_entity.type
_entity.pdbx_description
1 polymer ?
#
loop_
_entity_poly.entity_id
_entity_poly.type
_entity_poly.pdbx_seq_one_letter_code
_entity_poly.pdbx_strand_id
1 'polypeptide(L)'
;MWAAEWSEVVFTDKSCICLQHHDGRIRVWRHRGERMLNSCIMHRHTGLASGIMVWGGIGYHSRTPLVRIASTLNSQRYISDVLKPVVLPYLQGLATDIFQHDNA
;
A
#
# COMPACT_ATOMS: atom_id res chain seq x y z
N MET A 1 9.84 -20.67 19.45
CA MET A 1 8.75 -19.77 19.87
C MET A 1 8.81 -18.61 18.88
N TRP A 2 7.88 -18.55 17.91
CA TRP A 2 8.09 -17.81 16.66
C TRP A 2 8.01 -16.28 16.86
N ALA A 3 7.42 -15.83 17.97
CA ALA A 3 7.26 -14.41 18.27
C ALA A 3 8.59 -13.65 18.37
N ALA A 4 9.62 -14.28 18.94
CA ALA A 4 10.96 -13.68 19.05
C ALA A 4 11.70 -13.62 17.70
N GLU A 5 11.36 -14.51 16.75
CA GLU A 5 11.94 -14.47 15.41
C GLU A 5 11.25 -13.40 14.57
N TRP A 6 9.92 -13.32 14.65
CA TRP A 6 9.14 -12.30 13.94
C TRP A 6 9.30 -10.89 14.52
N SER A 7 9.73 -10.73 15.78
CA SER A 7 10.02 -9.41 16.34
C SER A 7 11.21 -8.72 15.68
N GLU A 8 12.09 -9.52 15.09
CA GLU A 8 13.32 -9.06 14.43
C GLU A 8 13.13 -8.77 12.94
N VAL A 9 11.90 -8.76 12.41
CA VAL A 9 11.64 -8.50 10.99
C VAL A 9 10.94 -7.16 10.79
N VAL A 10 11.49 -6.34 9.90
CA VAL A 10 10.81 -5.15 9.37
C VAL A 10 10.23 -5.50 8.01
N PHE A 11 8.91 -5.51 7.91
CA PHE A 11 8.19 -5.72 6.64
C PHE A 11 7.99 -4.41 5.94
N THR A 12 8.25 -4.37 4.63
CA THR A 12 8.04 -3.16 3.82
C THR A 12 7.35 -3.47 2.52
N ASP A 13 6.52 -2.53 2.06
CA ASP A 13 5.81 -2.67 0.79
C ASP A 13 5.39 -1.32 0.20
N LYS A 14 4.99 -1.34 -1.07
CA LYS A 14 4.36 -0.24 -1.79
C LYS A 14 2.87 -0.53 -1.91
N SER A 15 2.03 0.45 -1.57
CA SER A 15 0.59 0.35 -1.73
C SER A 15 0.03 1.54 -2.51
N CYS A 16 -1.03 1.32 -3.29
CA CYS A 16 -1.76 2.39 -3.97
C CYS A 16 -3.06 2.68 -3.23
N ILE A 17 -3.17 3.85 -2.61
CA ILE A 17 -4.43 4.32 -2.02
C ILE A 17 -5.27 4.94 -3.14
N CYS A 18 -6.27 4.20 -3.59
CA CYS A 18 -7.11 4.63 -4.70
C CYS A 18 -8.13 5.68 -4.22
N LEU A 19 -8.20 6.82 -4.90
CA LEU A 19 -9.17 7.88 -4.61
C LEU A 19 -10.59 7.50 -5.03
N GLN A 20 -10.72 6.50 -5.91
CA GLN A 20 -11.98 5.91 -6.33
C GLN A 20 -11.98 4.41 -6.07
N HIS A 21 -13.14 3.88 -5.66
CA HIS A 21 -13.29 2.48 -5.27
C HIS A 21 -13.16 1.54 -6.48
N HIS A 22 -12.18 0.63 -6.46
CA HIS A 22 -11.98 -0.40 -7.49
C HIS A 22 -12.98 -1.57 -7.44
N ASP A 23 -13.73 -1.72 -6.36
CA ASP A 23 -14.87 -2.67 -6.29
C ASP A 23 -16.12 -2.07 -6.98
N GLY A 24 -16.46 -0.80 -6.73
CA GLY A 24 -17.55 -0.08 -7.42
C GLY A 24 -18.94 -0.70 -7.29
N ARG A 25 -19.10 -1.78 -6.53
CA ARG A 25 -20.36 -2.46 -6.26
C ARG A 25 -20.98 -1.81 -5.03
N ILE A 26 -21.83 -0.84 -5.31
CA ILE A 26 -22.77 -0.34 -4.32
C ILE A 26 -23.80 -1.44 -4.08
N ARG A 27 -23.97 -1.83 -2.81
CA ARG A 27 -25.04 -2.75 -2.43
C ARG A 27 -26.36 -1.99 -2.48
N VAL A 28 -27.31 -2.49 -3.27
CA VAL A 28 -28.67 -1.93 -3.39
C VAL A 28 -29.70 -3.02 -3.15
N TRP A 29 -30.84 -2.64 -2.56
CA TRP A 29 -32.02 -3.49 -2.47
C TRP A 29 -32.86 -3.29 -3.74
N ARG A 30 -33.37 -4.40 -4.32
CA ARG A 30 -34.21 -4.36 -5.52
C ARG A 30 -35.16 -5.55 -5.59
N HIS A 31 -36.28 -5.39 -6.27
CA HIS A 31 -37.21 -6.47 -6.56
C HIS A 31 -36.70 -7.39 -7.69
N ARG A 32 -37.31 -8.56 -7.82
CA ARG A 32 -36.99 -9.52 -8.88
C ARG A 32 -37.29 -8.90 -10.24
N GLY A 33 -36.30 -8.88 -11.14
CA GLY A 33 -36.42 -8.32 -12.49
C GLY A 33 -35.80 -6.92 -12.66
N GLU A 34 -35.55 -6.20 -11.58
CA GLU A 34 -35.05 -4.81 -11.64
C GLU A 34 -33.54 -4.71 -11.92
N ARG A 35 -32.88 -5.81 -12.27
CA ARG A 35 -31.42 -5.87 -12.39
C ARG A 35 -30.84 -4.87 -13.40
N MET A 36 -31.58 -4.62 -14.46
CA MET A 36 -31.14 -3.81 -15.60
C MET A 36 -31.84 -2.44 -15.67
N LEU A 37 -32.52 -2.01 -14.61
CA LEU A 37 -33.05 -0.64 -14.57
C LEU A 37 -31.89 0.35 -14.57
N ASN A 38 -32.05 1.47 -15.28
CA ASN A 38 -31.04 2.53 -15.30
C ASN A 38 -30.76 3.11 -13.90
N SER A 39 -31.75 3.09 -13.00
CA SER A 39 -31.58 3.44 -11.58
C SER A 39 -30.74 2.43 -10.79
N CYS A 40 -30.56 1.21 -11.31
CA CYS A 40 -29.80 0.12 -10.71
C CYS A 40 -28.45 -0.14 -11.41
N ILE A 41 -28.09 0.66 -12.42
CA ILE A 41 -26.83 0.58 -13.16
C ILE A 41 -26.08 1.90 -13.01
N MET A 42 -24.80 1.82 -12.61
CA MET A 42 -23.91 2.98 -12.58
C MET A 42 -22.77 2.77 -13.58
N HIS A 43 -22.57 3.74 -14.47
CA HIS A 43 -21.42 3.72 -15.36
C HIS A 43 -20.12 3.87 -14.57
N ARG A 44 -19.12 3.08 -14.97
CA ARG A 44 -17.81 3.07 -14.33
C ARG A 44 -16.77 3.74 -15.19
N HIS A 45 -15.96 4.61 -14.59
CA HIS A 45 -14.74 5.09 -15.20
C HIS A 45 -13.71 3.94 -15.28
N THR A 46 -13.28 3.58 -16.50
CA THR A 46 -12.31 2.49 -16.76
C THR A 46 -10.87 2.96 -16.92
N GLY A 47 -10.59 4.26 -16.73
CA GLY A 47 -9.22 4.78 -16.76
C GLY A 47 -8.37 4.30 -15.58
N LEU A 48 -7.05 4.49 -15.66
CA LEU A 48 -6.14 4.28 -14.54
C LEU A 48 -6.73 4.97 -13.30
N ALA A 49 -6.98 4.18 -12.25
CA ALA A 49 -7.48 4.76 -11.01
C ALA A 49 -6.46 5.79 -10.53
N SER A 50 -6.93 7.02 -10.34
CA SER A 50 -6.15 8.03 -9.66
C SER A 50 -5.93 7.55 -8.24
N GLY A 51 -4.67 7.25 -7.92
CA GLY A 51 -4.29 6.72 -6.62
C GLY A 51 -2.99 7.34 -6.16
N ILE A 52 -2.84 7.43 -4.85
CA ILE A 52 -1.62 7.89 -4.21
C ILE A 52 -0.79 6.65 -3.92
N MET A 53 0.29 6.47 -4.67
CA MET A 53 1.31 5.47 -4.34
C MET A 53 2.02 5.88 -3.05
N VAL A 54 2.12 4.95 -2.12
CA VAL A 54 2.83 5.13 -0.85
C VAL A 54 3.77 3.96 -0.61
N TRP A 55 4.83 4.20 0.15
CA TRP A 55 5.72 3.18 0.68
C TRP A 55 5.77 3.29 2.20
N GLY A 56 5.85 2.16 2.89
CA GLY A 56 6.04 2.14 4.32
C GLY A 56 6.61 0.83 4.82
N GLY A 57 7.13 0.87 6.05
CA GLY A 57 7.61 -0.28 6.79
C GLY A 57 6.98 -0.39 8.17
N ILE A 58 6.75 -1.63 8.61
CA ILE A 58 6.23 -1.97 9.93
C ILE A 58 7.17 -2.99 10.57
N GLY A 59 7.66 -2.68 11.77
CA GLY A 59 8.31 -3.62 12.67
C GLY A 59 7.39 -3.97 13.84
N TYR A 60 7.84 -4.85 14.72
CA TYR A 60 7.00 -5.37 15.80
C TYR A 60 6.57 -4.30 16.83
N HIS A 61 7.43 -3.32 17.10
CA HIS A 61 7.17 -2.23 18.07
C HIS A 61 7.19 -0.83 17.46
N SER A 62 7.35 -0.73 16.15
CA SER A 62 7.63 0.54 15.47
C SER A 62 7.19 0.51 14.01
N ARG A 63 7.20 1.68 13.37
CA ARG A 63 6.93 1.82 11.95
C ARG A 63 7.71 2.99 11.38
N THR A 64 7.99 2.93 10.08
CA THR A 64 8.52 4.09 9.36
C THR A 64 7.44 5.15 9.18
N PRO A 65 7.82 6.41 8.87
CA PRO A 65 6.92 7.33 8.19
C PRO A 65 6.38 6.70 6.90
N LEU A 66 5.15 7.07 6.53
CA LEU A 66 4.57 6.70 5.24
C LEU A 66 5.06 7.69 4.17
N VAL A 67 5.73 7.18 3.15
CA VAL A 67 6.37 7.98 2.10
C VAL A 67 5.45 8.03 0.89
N ARG A 68 5.04 9.21 0.46
CA ARG A 68 4.31 9.38 -0.81
C ARG A 68 5.27 9.23 -1.98
N ILE A 69 4.95 8.31 -2.89
CA ILE A 69 5.66 8.12 -4.16
C ILE A 69 4.94 8.94 -5.23
N ALA A 70 5.58 10.00 -5.73
CA ALA A 70 4.97 10.93 -6.67
C ALA A 70 4.96 10.43 -8.13
N SER A 71 5.85 9.50 -8.50
CA SER A 71 6.02 8.97 -9.86
C SER A 71 6.50 7.52 -9.83
N THR A 72 6.67 6.89 -11.00
CA THR A 72 7.27 5.55 -11.10
C THR A 72 8.56 5.46 -10.28
N LEU A 73 8.60 4.50 -9.36
CA LEU A 73 9.74 4.27 -8.48
C LEU A 73 10.72 3.32 -9.18
N ASN A 74 11.80 3.87 -9.71
CA ASN A 74 12.92 3.07 -10.21
C ASN A 74 13.94 2.81 -9.09
N SER A 75 14.95 1.99 -9.38
CA SER A 75 15.98 1.61 -8.40
C SER A 75 16.71 2.82 -7.80
N GLN A 76 17.08 3.80 -8.62
CA GLN A 76 17.79 4.99 -8.15
C GLN A 76 16.93 5.86 -7.22
N ARG A 77 15.65 6.06 -7.57
CA ARG A 77 14.68 6.75 -6.71
C ARG A 77 14.38 5.98 -5.44
N TYR A 78 14.30 4.65 -5.52
CA TYR A 78 14.14 3.84 -4.31
C TYR A 78 15.32 4.06 -3.35
N ILE A 79 16.55 4.13 -3.88
CA ILE A 79 17.73 4.43 -3.06
C ILE A 79 17.68 5.86 -2.50
N SER A 80 17.43 6.87 -3.33
CA SER A 80 17.52 8.29 -2.93
C SER A 80 16.34 8.77 -2.09
N ASP A 81 15.14 8.27 -2.36
CA ASP A 81 13.90 8.79 -1.81
C ASP A 81 13.36 7.92 -0.66
N VAL A 82 13.78 6.65 -0.58
CA VAL A 82 13.30 5.68 0.42
C VAL A 82 14.44 5.12 1.28
N LEU A 83 15.41 4.42 0.68
CA LEU A 83 16.41 3.69 1.46
C LEU A 83 17.27 4.64 2.30
N LYS A 84 17.92 5.61 1.67
CA LYS A 84 18.82 6.54 2.36
C LYS A 84 18.11 7.43 3.38
N PRO A 85 17.01 8.13 3.04
CA PRO A 85 16.40 9.08 3.98
C PRO A 85 15.47 8.44 5.01
N VAL A 86 14.93 7.24 4.77
CA VAL A 86 13.90 6.64 5.64
C VAL A 86 14.34 5.31 6.24
N VAL A 87 14.81 4.36 5.42
CA VAL A 87 15.17 3.02 5.91
C VAL A 87 16.41 3.05 6.78
N LEU A 88 17.51 3.67 6.31
CA LEU A 88 18.77 3.67 7.05
C LEU A 88 18.64 4.31 8.45
N PRO A 89 18.04 5.50 8.62
CA PRO A 89 17.86 6.08 9.95
C PRO A 89 16.92 5.25 10.84
N TYR A 90 15.90 4.64 10.24
CA TYR A 90 14.96 3.78 10.97
C TYR A 90 15.64 2.52 11.50
N LEU A 91 16.41 1.82 10.67
CA LEU A 91 17.12 0.60 11.07
C LEU A 91 18.23 0.88 12.08
N GLN A 92 18.94 2.02 11.96
CA GLN A 92 19.95 2.43 12.95
C GLN A 92 19.38 2.61 14.37
N GLY A 93 18.09 2.91 14.49
CA GLY A 93 17.39 3.05 15.77
C GLY A 93 16.84 1.74 16.33
N LEU A 94 17.02 0.62 15.63
CA LEU A 94 16.46 -0.68 16.00
C LEU A 94 17.59 -1.68 16.26
N ALA A 95 17.32 -2.65 17.13
CA ALA A 95 18.20 -3.80 17.34
C ALA A 95 17.95 -4.94 16.32
N THR A 96 17.24 -4.63 15.21
CA THR A 96 16.79 -5.60 14.20
C THR A 96 17.79 -5.68 13.05
N ASP A 97 18.07 -6.92 12.62
CA ASP A 97 19.01 -7.19 11.53
C ASP A 97 18.30 -7.57 10.21
N ILE A 98 16.97 -7.73 10.21
CA ILE A 98 16.23 -8.30 9.07
C ILE A 98 15.29 -7.27 8.44
N PHE A 99 15.70 -6.76 7.28
CA PHE A 99 14.89 -5.92 6.42
C PHE A 99 14.26 -6.76 5.29
N GLN A 100 12.93 -6.83 5.26
CA GLN A 100 12.18 -7.56 4.24
C GLN A 100 11.55 -6.60 3.22
N HIS A 101 11.72 -6.94 1.95
CA HIS A 101 11.01 -6.32 0.82
C HIS A 101 10.72 -7.36 -0.26
N ASP A 102 9.91 -7.00 -1.25
CA ASP A 102 9.59 -7.84 -2.40
C ASP A 102 10.74 -7.89 -3.43
N ASN A 103 10.65 -8.82 -4.39
CA ASN A 103 11.62 -8.95 -5.49
C ASN A 103 11.15 -8.21 -6.75
N ALA A 104 10.63 -6.99 -6.58
CA ALA A 104 10.09 -6.16 -7.66
C ALA A 104 11.16 -5.41 -8.46
#